data_AF-A0ABD0L8F8-F1
#
_entry.id   AF-A0ABD0L8F8-F1
#
_cell.length_a   1.000
_cell.length_b   1.000
_cell.length_c   1.000
_cell.angle_alpha   90.00
_cell.angle_beta   90.00
_cell.angle_gamma   90.00
#
_symmetry.space_group_name_H-M   'P 1'
#
loop_
_entity.id
_entity.type
_entity.pdbx_description
1 polymer ?
#
loop_
_entity_poly.entity_id
_entity_poly.type
_entity_poly.pdbx_seq_one_letter_code
_entity_poly.pdbx_strand_id
1 'polypeptide(L)'
;VLDLSFNNIMSLRRLRRAGWLTHLNLSHNPSLMVQGKDTEGFADLSQILESLSLRKTGLVHIDENTFRNMQKLRHLDIRDNELKIVDRNMFLGLNNLQVLEADDS
;
A
#
# COMPACT_ATOMS: atom_id res chain seq x y z
N VAL A 1 3.90 -9.83 11.24
CA VAL A 1 2.91 -10.16 10.20
C VAL A 1 1.53 -9.82 10.74
N LEU A 2 0.68 -9.18 9.95
CA LEU A 2 -0.71 -8.87 10.30
C LEU A 2 -1.58 -9.03 9.05
N ASP A 3 -2.62 -9.85 9.15
CA ASP A 3 -3.60 -10.04 8.10
C ASP A 3 -4.91 -9.34 8.48
N LEU A 4 -5.31 -8.40 7.65
CA LEU A 4 -6.56 -7.65 7.76
C LEU A 4 -7.37 -7.74 6.46
N SER A 5 -7.10 -8.76 5.64
CA SER A 5 -7.84 -8.98 4.42
C SER A 5 -9.32 -9.25 4.69
N PHE A 6 -10.18 -8.96 3.71
CA PHE A 6 -11.63 -9.17 3.79
C PHE A 6 -12.30 -8.46 4.97
N ASN A 7 -11.87 -7.23 5.23
CA ASN A 7 -12.49 -6.36 6.22
C ASN A 7 -13.12 -5.13 5.54
N ASN A 8 -13.65 -4.21 6.35
CA ASN A 8 -14.13 -2.91 5.90
C ASN A 8 -13.27 -1.77 6.47
N ILE A 9 -11.95 -1.93 6.42
CA ILE A 9 -11.02 -0.92 6.92
C ILE A 9 -11.13 0.32 6.05
N MET A 10 -11.39 1.45 6.69
CA MET A 10 -11.44 2.75 6.02
C MET A 10 -10.12 3.51 6.11
N SER A 11 -9.33 3.28 7.17
CA SER A 11 -8.12 4.05 7.45
C SER A 11 -7.09 3.29 8.27
N LEU A 12 -5.81 3.58 8.03
CA LEU A 12 -4.67 2.98 8.73
C LEU A 12 -4.17 3.80 9.93
N ARG A 13 -4.89 4.85 10.35
CA ARG A 13 -4.48 5.72 11.48
C ARG A 13 -4.11 4.95 12.75
N ARG A 14 -4.80 3.83 13.03
CA ARG A 14 -4.54 2.99 14.21
C ARG A 14 -3.25 2.16 14.09
N LEU A 15 -2.72 1.97 12.88
CA LEU A 15 -1.51 1.20 12.60
C LEU A 15 -0.25 2.07 12.46
N ARG A 16 -0.36 3.41 12.50
CA ARG A 16 0.78 4.35 12.39
C ARG A 16 1.88 4.11 13.44
N ARG A 17 1.55 3.49 14.58
CA ARG A 17 2.51 3.16 15.64
C ARG A 17 2.93 1.70 15.66
N ALA A 18 2.48 0.90 14.70
CA ALA A 18 2.80 -0.51 14.61
C ALA A 18 4.19 -0.71 13.97
N GLY A 19 5.22 -0.14 14.60
CA GLY A 19 6.62 -0.16 14.13
C GLY A 19 7.29 -1.54 14.14
N TRP A 20 6.54 -2.59 14.49
CA TRP A 20 6.96 -3.99 14.44
C TRP A 20 6.44 -4.72 13.18
N LEU A 21 5.58 -4.08 12.38
CA LEU A 21 4.99 -4.72 11.20
C LEU A 21 6.02 -4.82 10.08
N THR A 22 6.29 -6.07 9.68
CA THR A 22 7.09 -6.41 8.49
C THR A 22 6.23 -6.88 7.32
N HIS A 23 5.04 -7.41 7.59
CA HIS A 23 4.12 -7.91 6.56
C HIS A 23 2.70 -7.47 6.92
N LEU A 24 2.01 -6.86 5.96
CA LEU A 24 0.67 -6.35 6.13
C LEU A 24 -0.19 -6.74 4.91
N ASN A 25 -1.26 -7.48 5.15
CA ASN A 25 -2.26 -7.80 4.14
C ASN A 25 -3.50 -6.95 4.37
N LEU A 26 -3.81 -6.05 3.43
CA LEU A 26 -5.00 -5.20 3.42
C LEU A 26 -5.94 -5.55 2.25
N SER A 27 -5.70 -6.67 1.57
CA SER A 27 -6.47 -7.03 0.39
C SER A 27 -7.97 -7.14 0.67
N HIS A 28 -8.82 -6.88 -0.32
CA HIS A 28 -10.28 -6.92 -0.18
C HIS A 28 -10.81 -6.00 0.95
N ASN A 29 -10.28 -4.78 1.04
CA ASN A 29 -10.85 -3.68 1.84
C ASN A 29 -11.30 -2.55 0.90
N PRO A 30 -12.50 -2.63 0.30
CA PRO A 30 -12.93 -1.69 -0.75
C PRO A 30 -13.19 -0.26 -0.25
N SER A 31 -13.36 -0.08 1.06
CA SER A 31 -13.56 1.25 1.67
C SER A 31 -12.25 1.90 2.10
N LEU A 32 -11.09 1.26 1.84
CA LEU A 32 -9.79 1.75 2.29
C LEU A 32 -9.39 3.01 1.51
N MET A 33 -9.21 4.11 2.23
CA MET A 33 -8.73 5.35 1.62
C MET A 33 -7.21 5.28 1.44
N VAL A 34 -6.78 5.08 0.20
CA VAL A 34 -5.35 5.01 -0.18
C VAL A 34 -4.93 6.23 -1.02
N GLN A 35 -5.82 7.18 -1.25
CA GLN A 35 -5.60 8.35 -2.12
C GLN A 35 -5.99 9.65 -1.39
N GLY A 36 -5.39 10.78 -1.81
CA GLY A 36 -5.71 12.10 -1.26
C GLY A 36 -5.06 12.39 0.08
N LYS A 37 -5.65 13.29 0.90
CA LYS A 37 -5.07 13.73 2.19
C LYS A 37 -4.81 12.60 3.20
N ASP A 38 -5.45 11.44 3.03
CA ASP A 38 -5.27 10.27 3.89
C ASP A 38 -4.07 9.39 3.48
N THR A 39 -3.37 9.67 2.36
CA THR A 39 -2.11 9.00 1.97
C THR A 39 -1.01 9.14 3.01
N GLU A 40 -1.05 10.18 3.86
CA GLU A 40 -0.17 10.31 5.03
C GLU A 40 -0.20 9.03 5.88
N GLY A 41 -1.36 8.38 5.99
CA GLY A 41 -1.52 7.14 6.73
C GLY A 41 -0.61 6.00 6.28
N PHE A 42 -0.24 5.96 4.99
CA PHE A 42 0.71 4.98 4.44
C PHE A 42 2.17 5.38 4.67
N ALA A 43 2.49 6.67 4.53
CA ALA A 43 3.83 7.20 4.82
C ALA A 43 4.23 7.02 6.29
N ASP A 44 3.25 6.93 7.19
CA ASP A 44 3.42 6.68 8.62
C ASP A 44 3.38 5.20 9.01
N LEU A 45 3.15 4.29 8.05
CA LEU A 45 3.31 2.88 8.34
C LEU A 45 4.77 2.54 8.65
N SER A 46 4.94 1.37 9.24
CA SER A 46 6.22 0.80 9.61
C SER A 46 7.29 0.99 8.54
N GLN A 47 8.36 1.70 8.90
CA GLN A 47 9.54 1.89 8.04
C GLN A 47 10.31 0.58 7.77
N ILE A 48 9.99 -0.47 8.53
CA ILE A 48 10.53 -1.82 8.38
C ILE A 48 9.56 -2.76 7.65
N LEU A 49 8.47 -2.26 7.08
CA LEU A 49 7.54 -3.07 6.30
C LEU A 49 8.25 -3.61 5.06
N GLU A 50 8.17 -4.91 4.84
CA GLU A 50 8.81 -5.65 3.76
C GLU A 50 7.82 -6.16 2.71
N SER A 51 6.55 -6.37 3.12
CA SER A 51 5.48 -6.86 2.25
C SER A 51 4.18 -6.13 2.52
N LEU A 52 3.53 -5.67 1.45
CA LEU A 52 2.23 -5.00 1.48
C LEU A 52 1.34 -5.54 0.35
N SER A 53 0.13 -5.99 0.70
CA SER A 53 -0.91 -6.27 -0.31
C SER A 53 -2.04 -5.25 -0.18
N LEU A 54 -2.29 -4.55 -1.28
CA LEU A 54 -3.41 -3.65 -1.55
C LEU A 54 -4.29 -4.20 -2.69
N ARG A 55 -4.27 -5.52 -2.87
CA ARG A 55 -5.07 -6.18 -3.89
C ARG A 55 -6.56 -5.91 -3.64
N LYS A 56 -7.29 -5.49 -4.67
CA LYS A 56 -8.74 -5.26 -4.59
C LYS A 56 -9.15 -4.32 -3.44
N THR A 57 -8.48 -3.16 -3.37
CA THR A 57 -8.85 -2.07 -2.46
C THR A 57 -9.47 -0.88 -3.19
N GLY A 58 -9.74 -1.00 -4.50
CA GLY A 58 -10.35 0.07 -5.31
C GLY A 58 -9.38 1.20 -5.64
N LEU A 59 -8.08 0.91 -5.79
CA LEU A 59 -7.11 1.93 -6.20
C LEU A 59 -7.43 2.40 -7.63
N VAL A 60 -7.55 3.71 -7.82
CA VAL A 60 -7.77 4.36 -9.13
C VAL A 60 -6.54 5.16 -9.53
N HIS A 61 -5.83 5.69 -8.53
CA HIS A 61 -4.54 6.37 -8.65
C HIS A 61 -3.67 6.05 -7.43
N ILE A 62 -2.36 6.28 -7.54
CA ILE A 62 -1.40 6.23 -6.43
C ILE A 62 -0.61 7.54 -6.49
N ASP A 63 -0.74 8.37 -5.45
CA ASP A 63 0.00 9.63 -5.36
C ASP A 63 1.50 9.36 -5.17
N GLU A 64 2.36 10.19 -5.74
CA GLU A 64 3.84 10.06 -5.71
C GLU A 64 4.45 9.95 -4.29
N ASN A 65 3.72 10.40 -3.27
CA ASN A 65 4.18 10.39 -1.88
C ASN A 65 3.59 9.24 -1.04
N THR A 66 2.70 8.42 -1.60
CA THR A 66 1.99 7.34 -0.87
C THR A 66 2.96 6.37 -0.20
N PHE A 67 4.04 6.00 -0.90
CA PHE A 67 5.02 5.03 -0.44
C PHE A 67 6.39 5.62 -0.10
N ARG A 68 6.50 6.95 0.00
CA ARG A 68 7.79 7.66 0.07
C ARG A 68 8.72 7.18 1.18
N ASN A 69 8.15 6.70 2.28
CA ASN A 69 8.90 6.25 3.44
C ASN A 69 9.02 4.71 3.54
N MET A 70 8.46 3.95 2.60
CA MET A 70 8.48 2.48 2.64
C MET A 70 9.79 1.89 2.09
N GLN A 71 10.93 2.37 2.58
CA GLN A 71 12.24 2.07 2.03
C GLN A 71 12.64 0.60 2.15
N LYS A 72 12.04 -0.17 3.07
CA LYS A 72 12.31 -1.60 3.27
C LYS A 72 11.37 -2.52 2.50
N LEU A 73 10.37 -1.97 1.81
CA LEU A 73 9.37 -2.75 1.10
C LEU A 73 10.03 -3.48 -0.08
N ARG A 74 9.82 -4.80 -0.14
CA ARG A 74 10.33 -5.69 -1.18
C ARG A 74 9.22 -6.26 -2.06
N HIS A 75 8.03 -6.43 -1.50
CA HIS A 75 6.87 -7.00 -2.21
C HIS A 75 5.67 -6.07 -2.10
N LEU A 76 5.12 -5.68 -3.25
CA LEU A 76 3.91 -4.88 -3.36
C LEU A 76 2.94 -5.56 -4.32
N ASP A 77 1.73 -5.87 -3.84
CA ASP A 77 0.62 -6.37 -4.66
C ASP A 77 -0.48 -5.31 -4.76
N ILE A 78 -0.72 -4.83 -5.99
CA ILE A 78 -1.74 -3.84 -6.34
C ILE A 78 -2.71 -4.37 -7.42
N ARG A 79 -2.77 -5.70 -7.62
CA ARG A 79 -3.71 -6.32 -8.58
C ARG A 79 -5.17 -6.12 -8.21
N ASP A 80 -6.05 -6.39 -9.16
CA ASP A 80 -7.51 -6.28 -9.06
C ASP A 80 -7.97 -4.91 -8.56
N ASN A 81 -7.26 -3.86 -8.98
CA ASN A 81 -7.62 -2.48 -8.73
C ASN A 81 -8.12 -1.82 -10.01
N GLU A 82 -8.51 -0.55 -9.93
CA GLU A 82 -9.07 0.24 -11.02
C GLU A 82 -8.04 1.25 -11.57
N LEU A 83 -6.76 0.93 -11.46
CA LEU A 83 -5.65 1.77 -11.92
C LEU A 83 -5.69 1.85 -13.45
N LYS A 84 -5.93 3.05 -13.99
CA LYS A 84 -5.98 3.27 -15.44
C LYS A 84 -4.61 3.56 -16.07
N ILE A 85 -3.71 4.12 -15.27
CA ILE A 85 -2.38 4.54 -15.70
C ILE A 85 -1.42 4.12 -14.60
N VAL A 86 -0.34 3.44 -14.96
CA VAL A 86 0.76 3.12 -14.06
C VAL A 86 1.95 4.02 -14.43
N ASP A 87 2.25 4.99 -13.58
CA ASP A 87 3.38 5.91 -13.75
C ASP A 87 4.53 5.49 -12.82
N ARG A 88 5.77 5.59 -13.30
CA ARG A 88 6.96 5.29 -12.50
C ARG A 88 7.02 6.10 -11.18
N ASN A 89 6.45 7.30 -11.17
CA ASN A 89 6.45 8.19 -10.01
C ASN A 89 5.56 7.65 -8.88
N MET A 90 4.60 6.75 -9.18
CA MET A 90 3.74 6.09 -8.17
C MET A 90 4.54 5.23 -7.19
N PHE A 91 5.74 4.80 -7.59
CA PHE A 91 6.59 3.91 -6.81
C PHE A 91 7.81 4.63 -6.21
N LEU A 92 7.81 5.96 -6.19
CA LEU A 92 8.87 6.74 -5.56
C LEU A 92 9.00 6.39 -4.06
N GLY A 93 10.24 6.20 -3.62
CA GLY A 93 10.57 5.79 -2.25
C GLY A 93 10.65 4.27 -2.03
N LEU A 94 10.11 3.46 -2.95
CA LEU A 94 10.21 1.99 -2.93
C LEU A 94 11.58 1.49 -3.43
N ASN A 95 12.66 2.02 -2.84
CA ASN A 95 14.03 1.83 -3.33
C ASN A 95 14.55 0.37 -3.26
N ASN A 96 13.88 -0.50 -2.49
CA ASN A 96 14.23 -1.91 -2.33
C ASN A 96 13.15 -2.86 -2.89
N LEU A 97 12.23 -2.35 -3.72
CA LEU A 97 11.19 -3.18 -4.31
C LEU A 97 11.81 -4.24 -5.22
N GLN A 98 11.43 -5.49 -5.00
CA GLN A 98 11.92 -6.66 -5.74
C GLN A 98 10.79 -7.26 -6.59
N VAL A 99 9.56 -7.22 -6.08
CA VAL A 99 8.38 -7.78 -6.74
C VAL A 99 7.26 -6.75 -6.69
N LEU A 100 6.76 -6.41 -7.88
CA LEU A 100 5.53 -5.66 -8.08
C LEU A 100 4.54 -6.58 -8.80
N GLU A 101 3.42 -6.88 -8.14
CA GLU A 101 2.29 -7.55 -8.78
C GLU A 101 1.24 -6.49 -9.13
N ALA A 102 1.04 -6.26 -10.42
CA ALA A 102 0.03 -5.38 -10.98
C ALA A 102 -0.66 -6.10 -12.13
N ASP A 103 -1.90 -5.73 -12.43
CA ASP A 103 -2.60 -6.31 -13.59
C ASP A 103 -1.93 -5.81 -14.89
N ASP A 104 -1.78 -6.72 -15.86
CA ASP A 104 -1.35 -6.34 -17.21
C ASP A 104 -2.42 -5.39 -17.80
N SER A 105 -2.01 -4.19 -18.19
CA SER A 105 -2.86 -3.19 -18.86
C SER A 105 -2.59 -3.16 -20.35
#